data_AF-A0AAI8VHU3-F1
#
_entry.id   AF-A0AAI8VHU3-F1
#
_cell.length_a   1.000
_cell.length_b   1.000
_cell.length_c   1.000
_cell.angle_alpha   90.00
_cell.angle_beta   90.00
_cell.angle_gamma   90.00
#
_symmetry.space_group_name_H-M   'P 1'
#
loop_
_entity.id
_entity.type
_entity.pdbx_description
1 polymer ?
#
loop_
_entity_poly.entity_id
_entity_poly.type
_entity_poly.pdbx_seq_one_letter_code
_entity_poly.pdbx_strand_id
1 'polypeptide(L)'
;MTTLFCNGRFFQSGPGGQGHTFAECMLVDDEGQIVHVGSPKDEKIKAAGAGVAVEHDMAGHVVLPGFIDGHMHLLMLGQSLQKACLEACQNIEDIRRTIKDYAIANPSVARIMCKGWMHSMTNGEALASMIDDLDPDPSLSIPRTSILPGATLLR
;
A
#
# COMPACT_ATOMS: atom_id res chain seq x y z
N MET A 1 20.61 9.53 -15.78
CA MET A 1 21.38 10.59 -15.12
C MET A 1 21.86 10.09 -13.76
N THR A 2 23.15 10.24 -13.42
CA THR A 2 23.69 9.87 -12.10
C THR A 2 23.12 10.78 -11.00
N THR A 3 22.77 10.21 -9.85
CA THR A 3 22.22 10.92 -8.70
C THR A 3 23.08 10.70 -7.47
N LEU A 4 23.46 11.79 -6.80
CA LEU A 4 24.19 11.78 -5.55
C LEU A 4 23.24 12.19 -4.42
N PHE A 5 23.04 11.31 -3.45
CA PHE A 5 22.33 11.63 -2.21
C PHE A 5 23.35 11.95 -1.11
N CYS A 6 23.21 13.12 -0.49
CA CYS A 6 24.15 13.65 0.52
C CYS A 6 23.43 13.96 1.84
N ASN A 7 24.21 14.17 2.91
CA ASN A 7 23.70 14.57 4.23
C ASN A 7 22.59 13.63 4.72
N GLY A 8 22.75 12.32 4.46
CA GLY A 8 21.81 11.29 4.88
C GLY A 8 22.42 10.37 5.94
N ARG A 9 21.63 9.42 6.41
CA ARG A 9 22.09 8.30 7.24
C ARG A 9 21.72 7.01 6.52
N PHE A 10 22.61 6.53 5.65
CA PHE A 10 22.40 5.33 4.83
C PHE A 10 22.82 4.08 5.61
N PHE A 11 21.86 3.23 5.96
CA PHE A 11 22.12 2.02 6.71
C PHE A 11 22.93 1.02 5.88
N GLN A 12 23.98 0.48 6.49
CA GLN A 12 24.79 -0.60 5.92
C GLN A 12 24.73 -1.79 6.86
N SER A 13 24.27 -2.93 6.34
CA SER A 13 24.36 -4.18 7.09
C SER A 13 25.80 -4.65 7.09
N GLY A 14 26.37 -4.87 8.28
CA GLY A 14 27.64 -5.55 8.37
C GLY A 14 27.49 -7.07 8.13
N PRO A 15 28.63 -7.78 8.00
CA PRO A 15 28.65 -9.20 7.70
C PRO A 15 27.87 -10.03 8.72
N GLY A 16 27.07 -10.99 8.25
CA GLY A 16 26.28 -11.86 9.13
C GLY A 16 25.23 -11.14 9.99
N GLY A 17 24.87 -9.90 9.65
CA GLY A 17 23.90 -9.12 10.42
C GLY A 17 24.46 -8.54 11.72
N GLN A 18 25.78 -8.35 11.81
CA GLN A 18 26.45 -7.70 12.95
C GLN A 18 27.27 -6.50 12.47
N GLY A 19 27.58 -5.57 13.39
CA GLY A 19 28.45 -4.43 13.07
C GLY A 19 27.83 -3.45 12.07
N HIS A 20 26.54 -3.16 12.20
CA HIS A 20 25.83 -2.22 11.35
C HIS A 20 26.41 -0.80 11.46
N THR A 21 26.52 -0.12 10.32
CA THR A 21 27.04 1.25 10.24
C THR A 21 26.09 2.14 9.46
N PHE A 22 26.33 3.45 9.55
CA PHE A 22 25.68 4.43 8.69
C PHE A 22 26.75 5.16 7.87
N ALA A 23 26.45 5.35 6.59
CA ALA A 23 27.17 6.24 5.71
C ALA A 23 26.40 7.55 5.53
N GLU A 24 27.07 8.57 5.00
CA GLU A 24 26.54 9.94 4.86
C GLU A 24 26.11 10.27 3.43
N CYS A 25 26.63 9.52 2.44
CA CYS A 25 26.38 9.69 1.03
C CYS A 25 26.10 8.36 0.32
N MET A 26 25.28 8.40 -0.72
CA MET A 26 25.01 7.31 -1.65
C MET A 26 25.00 7.83 -3.09
N LEU A 27 25.76 7.17 -3.97
CA LEU A 27 25.81 7.47 -5.39
C LEU A 27 25.09 6.39 -6.19
N VAL A 28 24.17 6.81 -7.06
CA VAL A 28 23.36 5.95 -7.90
C VAL A 28 23.59 6.32 -9.36
N ASP A 29 23.85 5.34 -10.22
CA ASP A 29 23.99 5.58 -11.66
C ASP A 29 22.64 5.80 -12.36
N ASP A 30 22.66 5.92 -13.68
CA ASP A 30 21.48 6.17 -14.49
C ASP A 30 20.58 4.95 -14.70
N GLU A 31 21.10 3.74 -14.48
CA GLU A 31 20.34 2.49 -14.42
C GLU A 31 19.69 2.25 -13.05
N GLY A 32 19.93 3.13 -12.08
CA GLY A 32 19.37 3.01 -10.73
C GLY A 32 20.15 2.06 -9.82
N GLN A 33 21.39 1.70 -10.17
CA GLN A 33 22.26 0.87 -9.35
C GLN A 33 23.08 1.73 -8.39
N ILE A 34 23.26 1.22 -7.16
CA ILE A 34 24.11 1.86 -6.17
C ILE A 34 25.57 1.57 -6.53
N VAL A 35 26.31 2.61 -6.95
CA VAL A 35 27.72 2.48 -7.36
C VAL A 35 28.71 2.82 -6.24
N HIS A 36 28.25 3.53 -5.20
CA HIS A 36 29.04 3.82 -4.01
C HIS A 36 28.16 4.22 -2.81
N VAL A 37 28.57 3.82 -1.59
CA VAL A 37 27.97 4.26 -0.32
C VAL A 37 29.11 4.56 0.65
N GLY A 38 29.15 5.77 1.21
CA GLY A 38 30.29 6.15 2.04
C GLY A 38 30.25 7.59 2.56
N SER A 39 31.44 8.17 2.75
CA SER A 39 31.62 9.50 3.31
C SER A 39 31.67 10.56 2.20
N PRO A 40 31.31 11.85 2.47
CA PRO A 40 31.53 12.94 1.52
C PRO A 40 33.00 13.13 1.14
N LYS A 41 33.92 12.54 1.92
CA LYS A 41 35.36 12.61 1.69
C LYS A 41 35.85 11.65 0.60
N ASP A 42 35.05 10.65 0.24
CA ASP A 42 35.41 9.62 -0.72
C ASP A 42 35.60 10.21 -2.12
N GLU A 43 36.62 9.76 -2.85
CA GLU A 43 36.98 10.32 -4.16
C GLU A 43 35.83 10.22 -5.17
N LYS A 44 35.10 9.09 -5.17
CA LYS A 44 33.93 8.89 -6.03
C LYS A 44 32.81 9.90 -5.75
N ILE A 45 32.57 10.23 -4.49
CA ILE A 45 31.54 11.19 -4.09
C ILE A 45 31.95 12.60 -4.49
N LYS A 46 33.21 12.98 -4.22
CA LYS A 46 33.76 14.28 -4.64
C LYS A 46 33.71 14.46 -6.16
N ALA A 47 34.11 13.44 -6.92
CA ALA A 47 34.09 13.49 -8.37
C ALA A 47 32.66 13.65 -8.92
N ALA A 48 31.68 12.96 -8.33
CA ALA A 48 30.27 13.08 -8.72
C ALA A 48 29.69 14.47 -8.42
N GLY A 49 29.97 15.00 -7.22
CA GLY A 49 29.52 16.34 -6.79
C GLY A 49 30.17 17.50 -7.56
N ALA A 50 31.35 17.28 -8.16
CA ALA A 50 32.05 18.29 -8.96
C ALA A 50 31.44 18.57 -10.35
N GLY A 51 30.26 18.03 -10.67
CA GLY A 51 29.47 18.46 -11.83
C GLY A 51 28.90 17.36 -12.73
N VAL A 52 28.85 16.10 -12.28
CA VAL A 52 28.33 14.98 -13.10
C VAL A 52 26.98 14.47 -12.60
N ALA A 53 26.69 14.59 -11.30
CA ALA A 53 25.46 14.04 -10.70
C ALA A 53 24.45 15.13 -10.29
N VAL A 54 23.16 14.79 -10.30
CA VAL A 54 22.13 15.58 -9.57
C VAL A 54 22.31 15.32 -8.09
N GLU A 55 22.57 16.37 -7.33
CA GLU A 55 22.68 16.27 -5.88
C GLU A 55 21.31 16.40 -5.20
N HIS A 56 21.05 15.52 -4.24
CA HIS A 56 19.88 15.52 -3.38
C HIS A 56 20.33 15.54 -1.91
N ASP A 57 19.97 16.61 -1.19
CA ASP A 57 20.17 16.72 0.25
C ASP A 57 19.08 15.92 0.99
N MET A 58 19.51 14.94 1.79
CA MET A 58 18.63 14.09 2.58
C MET A 58 18.25 14.70 3.94
N ALA A 59 18.77 15.87 4.30
CA ALA A 59 18.44 16.61 5.52
C ALA A 59 18.57 15.79 6.82
N GLY A 60 19.56 14.91 6.89
CA GLY A 60 19.84 14.02 8.02
C GLY A 60 18.91 12.81 8.15
N HIS A 61 17.98 12.60 7.20
CA HIS A 61 17.05 11.46 7.25
C HIS A 61 17.76 10.12 7.11
N VAL A 62 17.13 9.09 7.69
CA VAL A 62 17.61 7.71 7.63
C VAL A 62 17.11 7.04 6.36
N VAL A 63 18.03 6.40 5.65
CA VAL A 63 17.73 5.59 4.45
C VAL A 63 18.00 4.13 4.77
N LEU A 64 16.98 3.31 4.53
CA LEU A 64 17.03 1.86 4.72
C LEU A 64 16.89 1.16 3.36
N PRO A 65 17.38 -0.08 3.23
CA PRO A 65 17.01 -0.93 2.11
C PRO A 65 15.48 -1.02 1.99
N GLY A 66 14.98 -1.09 0.76
CA GLY A 66 13.56 -1.36 0.52
C GLY A 66 13.14 -2.69 1.18
N PHE A 67 11.93 -2.72 1.73
CA PHE A 67 11.38 -3.96 2.28
C PHE A 67 11.09 -4.97 1.17
N ILE A 68 11.43 -6.24 1.43
CA ILE A 68 11.14 -7.36 0.54
C ILE A 68 10.18 -8.29 1.28
N ASP A 69 8.97 -8.43 0.74
CA ASP A 69 8.02 -9.43 1.20
C ASP A 69 8.24 -10.74 0.44
N GLY A 70 8.71 -11.77 1.15
CA GLY A 70 9.02 -13.08 0.56
C GLY A 70 7.78 -13.94 0.28
N HIS A 71 6.60 -13.55 0.74
CA HIS A 71 5.37 -14.30 0.52
C HIS A 71 4.14 -13.40 0.57
N MET A 72 3.73 -12.89 -0.60
CA MET A 72 2.55 -12.04 -0.73
C MET A 72 1.49 -12.59 -1.68
N HIS A 73 0.22 -12.35 -1.35
CA HIS A 73 -0.89 -12.54 -2.27
C HIS A 73 -1.24 -11.21 -2.98
N LEU A 74 -0.37 -10.75 -3.89
CA LEU A 74 -0.47 -9.42 -4.52
C LEU A 74 -1.83 -9.17 -5.18
N LEU A 75 -2.34 -10.14 -5.93
CA LEU A 75 -3.65 -10.04 -6.58
C LEU A 75 -4.79 -9.89 -5.56
N MET A 76 -4.76 -10.68 -4.48
CA MET A 76 -5.79 -10.62 -3.44
C MET A 76 -5.70 -9.31 -2.65
N LEU A 77 -4.49 -8.78 -2.43
CA LEU A 77 -4.29 -7.46 -1.84
C LEU A 77 -4.92 -6.37 -2.71
N GLY A 78 -4.60 -6.35 -4.02
CA GLY A 78 -5.18 -5.41 -4.96
C GLY A 78 -6.71 -5.48 -4.99
N GLN A 79 -7.27 -6.70 -5.06
CA GLN A 79 -8.71 -6.91 -4.98
C GLN A 79 -9.30 -6.44 -3.64
N SER A 80 -8.59 -6.62 -2.52
CA SER A 80 -9.03 -6.20 -1.18
C SER A 80 -9.05 -4.67 -1.01
N LEU A 81 -8.13 -3.95 -1.67
CA LEU A 81 -8.09 -2.49 -1.67
C LEU A 81 -9.27 -1.87 -2.43
N GLN A 82 -9.87 -2.61 -3.36
CA GLN A 82 -11.06 -2.18 -4.11
C GLN A 82 -12.39 -2.51 -3.41
N LYS A 83 -12.37 -3.09 -2.20
CA LYS A 83 -13.59 -3.45 -1.46
C LYS A 83 -13.99 -2.34 -0.50
N ALA A 84 -15.29 -2.13 -0.34
CA ALA A 84 -15.84 -1.35 0.76
C ALA A 84 -15.43 -1.99 2.11
N CYS A 85 -14.79 -1.20 2.98
CA CYS A 85 -14.30 -1.66 4.27
C CYS A 85 -15.39 -1.55 5.33
N LEU A 86 -15.80 -2.68 5.90
CA LEU A 86 -16.83 -2.76 6.95
C LEU A 86 -16.23 -2.96 8.35
N GLU A 87 -14.90 -2.97 8.49
CA GLU A 87 -14.22 -3.29 9.76
C GLU A 87 -14.61 -2.36 10.92
N ALA A 88 -14.98 -1.12 10.63
CA ALA A 88 -15.43 -0.14 11.62
C ALA A 88 -16.93 -0.24 11.97
N CYS A 89 -17.70 -1.09 11.29
CA CYS A 89 -19.14 -1.23 11.53
C CYS A 89 -19.40 -2.01 12.81
N GLN A 90 -20.42 -1.61 13.57
CA GLN A 90 -20.80 -2.31 14.81
C GLN A 90 -22.13 -3.06 14.70
N ASN A 91 -22.96 -2.67 13.73
CA ASN A 91 -24.31 -3.19 13.52
C ASN A 91 -24.68 -3.19 12.03
N ILE A 92 -25.86 -3.71 11.70
CA ILE A 92 -26.35 -3.78 10.32
C ILE A 92 -26.62 -2.38 9.72
N GLU A 93 -27.01 -1.41 10.54
CA GLU A 93 -27.26 -0.04 10.11
C GLU A 93 -25.96 0.63 9.62
N ASP A 94 -24.85 0.43 10.33
CA ASP A 94 -23.52 0.92 9.93
C ASP A 94 -23.06 0.27 8.63
N ILE A 95 -23.28 -1.04 8.48
CA ILE A 95 -22.92 -1.76 7.25
C ILE A 95 -23.71 -1.20 6.07
N ARG A 96 -25.03 -1.05 6.22
CA ARG A 96 -25.92 -0.52 5.18
C ARG A 96 -25.53 0.90 4.79
N ARG A 97 -25.25 1.77 5.77
CA ARG A 97 -24.76 3.13 5.52
C ARG A 97 -23.44 3.11 4.74
N THR A 98 -22.48 2.33 5.19
CA THR A 98 -21.15 2.24 4.55
C THR A 98 -21.23 1.75 3.10
N ILE A 99 -22.09 0.76 2.82
CA ILE A 99 -22.31 0.28 1.43
C ILE A 99 -22.94 1.38 0.57
N LYS A 100 -23.93 2.12 1.08
CA LYS A 100 -24.58 3.22 0.34
C LYS A 100 -23.61 4.36 0.07
N ASP A 101 -22.85 4.80 1.07
CA ASP A 101 -21.87 5.87 0.93
C ASP A 101 -20.79 5.47 -0.09
N TYR A 102 -20.35 4.20 -0.07
CA TYR A 102 -19.42 3.68 -1.06
C TYR A 102 -20.02 3.69 -2.48
N ALA A 103 -21.29 3.31 -2.64
CA ALA A 103 -21.97 3.34 -3.93
C ALA A 103 -22.07 4.76 -4.50
N ILE A 104 -22.45 5.74 -3.67
CA ILE A 104 -22.55 7.16 -4.06
C ILE A 104 -21.18 7.72 -4.46
N ALA A 105 -20.13 7.38 -3.71
CA ALA A 105 -18.78 7.84 -4.00
C ALA A 105 -18.17 7.18 -5.25
N ASN A 106 -18.69 6.02 -5.68
CA ASN A 106 -18.11 5.22 -6.77
C ASN A 106 -19.17 4.81 -7.82
N PRO A 107 -19.82 5.77 -8.49
CA PRO A 107 -20.95 5.50 -9.40
C PRO A 107 -20.55 4.69 -10.65
N SER A 108 -19.27 4.64 -11.01
CA SER A 108 -18.77 3.88 -12.15
C SER A 108 -18.49 2.40 -11.84
N VAL A 109 -18.61 1.98 -10.57
CA VAL A 109 -18.27 0.61 -10.16
C VAL A 109 -19.42 -0.33 -10.47
N ALA A 110 -19.19 -1.23 -11.43
CA ALA A 110 -20.15 -2.25 -11.84
C ALA A 110 -20.26 -3.46 -10.89
N ARG A 111 -19.46 -3.52 -9.80
CA ARG A 111 -19.63 -4.47 -8.66
C ARG A 111 -19.11 -3.91 -7.34
N ILE A 112 -19.98 -3.73 -6.33
CA ILE A 112 -19.52 -3.43 -4.97
C ILE A 112 -19.19 -4.75 -4.27
N MET A 113 -17.94 -4.87 -3.86
CA MET A 113 -17.48 -5.95 -2.99
C MET A 113 -17.18 -5.37 -1.60
N CYS A 114 -17.43 -6.15 -0.55
CA CYS A 114 -17.15 -5.72 0.82
C CYS A 114 -16.09 -6.61 1.48
N LYS A 115 -15.45 -6.09 2.53
CA LYS A 115 -14.56 -6.83 3.43
C LYS A 115 -14.83 -6.46 4.88
N GLY A 116 -14.47 -7.33 5.82
CA GLY A 116 -14.52 -7.03 7.24
C GLY A 116 -15.89 -7.20 7.91
N TRP A 117 -16.89 -7.80 7.24
CA TRP A 117 -18.14 -8.18 7.91
C TRP A 117 -17.86 -9.27 8.94
N MET A 118 -18.24 -9.02 10.19
CA MET A 118 -18.15 -9.99 11.29
C MET A 118 -19.55 -10.41 11.74
N HIS A 119 -19.72 -11.69 12.11
CA HIS A 119 -21.02 -12.22 12.58
C HIS A 119 -21.61 -11.44 13.76
N SER A 120 -20.74 -10.91 14.65
CA SER A 120 -21.15 -10.10 15.80
C SER A 120 -21.87 -8.81 15.40
N MET A 121 -21.63 -8.26 14.21
CA MET A 121 -22.27 -7.04 13.71
C MET A 121 -23.76 -7.26 13.37
N THR A 122 -24.22 -8.51 13.31
CA THR A 122 -25.60 -8.87 12.96
C THR A 122 -26.17 -9.91 13.91
N ASN A 123 -25.75 -9.89 15.19
CA ASN A 123 -26.21 -10.85 16.20
C ASN A 123 -26.06 -12.34 15.79
N GLY A 124 -25.09 -12.64 14.92
CA GLY A 124 -24.84 -13.99 14.40
C GLY A 124 -25.60 -14.37 13.13
N GLU A 125 -26.60 -13.59 12.69
CA GLU A 125 -27.49 -13.98 11.58
C GLU A 125 -26.85 -13.86 10.19
N ALA A 126 -26.25 -12.71 9.88
CA ALA A 126 -25.55 -12.42 8.63
C ALA A 126 -26.34 -12.81 7.35
N LEU A 127 -27.64 -12.51 7.31
CA LEU A 127 -28.52 -12.89 6.21
C LEU A 127 -28.36 -11.95 5.01
N ALA A 128 -28.41 -12.51 3.79
CA ALA A 128 -28.38 -11.72 2.55
C ALA A 128 -29.55 -10.73 2.46
N SER A 129 -30.72 -11.10 2.99
CA SER A 129 -31.92 -10.25 3.04
C SER A 129 -31.72 -8.94 3.81
N MET A 130 -30.69 -8.85 4.66
CA MET A 130 -30.35 -7.64 5.40
C MET A 130 -29.82 -6.51 4.51
N ILE A 131 -29.50 -6.79 3.24
CA ILE A 131 -28.94 -5.82 2.28
C ILE A 131 -29.60 -5.87 0.90
N ASP A 132 -30.58 -6.75 0.67
CA ASP A 132 -31.20 -6.95 -0.65
C ASP A 132 -31.94 -5.69 -1.16
N ASP A 133 -32.41 -4.83 -0.26
CA ASP A 133 -33.12 -3.58 -0.57
C ASP A 133 -32.17 -2.38 -0.74
N LEU A 134 -30.85 -2.57 -0.67
CA LEU A 134 -29.89 -1.50 -0.90
C LEU A 134 -29.82 -1.07 -2.38
N ASP A 135 -30.30 -1.91 -3.30
CA ASP A 135 -30.35 -1.64 -4.75
C ASP A 135 -31.79 -1.33 -5.24
N PRO A 136 -32.32 -0.12 -5.01
CA PRO A 136 -33.68 0.22 -5.43
C PRO A 136 -33.80 0.65 -6.90
N ASP A 137 -32.69 0.84 -7.64
CA ASP A 137 -32.70 1.49 -8.96
C ASP A 137 -31.98 0.66 -10.04
N PRO A 138 -32.69 0.12 -11.06
CA PRO A 138 -32.07 -0.63 -12.15
C PRO A 138 -31.13 0.21 -13.04
N SER A 139 -31.13 1.54 -12.93
CA SER A 139 -30.18 2.44 -13.62
C SER A 139 -28.92 2.74 -12.81
N LEU A 140 -29.01 2.64 -11.49
CA LEU A 140 -27.89 2.67 -10.54
C LEU A 140 -27.75 1.28 -9.94
N SER A 141 -27.43 0.30 -10.79
CA SER A 141 -27.15 -1.06 -10.35
C SER A 141 -26.19 -0.98 -9.16
N ILE A 142 -26.65 -1.37 -7.96
CA ILE A 142 -25.81 -1.83 -6.86
C ILE A 142 -25.67 -3.35 -7.04
N PRO A 143 -24.81 -3.78 -7.97
CA PRO A 143 -24.53 -5.18 -8.28
C PRO A 143 -24.30 -6.00 -7.01
N ARG A 144 -25.20 -6.96 -6.77
CA ARG A 144 -25.22 -7.95 -5.66
C ARG A 144 -23.94 -7.96 -4.84
N THR A 145 -24.02 -7.36 -3.66
CA THR A 145 -22.96 -7.33 -2.67
C THR A 145 -22.63 -8.75 -2.25
N SER A 146 -21.46 -9.25 -2.68
CA SER A 146 -20.95 -10.54 -2.20
C SER A 146 -20.30 -10.32 -0.85
N ILE A 147 -21.04 -10.62 0.22
CA ILE A 147 -20.56 -10.56 1.60
C ILE A 147 -20.47 -11.99 2.11
N LEU A 148 -19.50 -12.73 1.59
CA LEU A 148 -19.12 -14.00 2.16
C LEU A 148 -17.61 -14.00 2.38
N PRO A 149 -17.13 -14.59 3.50
CA PRO A 149 -15.74 -14.97 3.61
C PRO A 149 -15.48 -16.06 2.56
N GLY A 150 -15.03 -15.66 1.38
CA GLY A 150 -14.49 -16.57 0.36
C GLY A 150 -15.43 -17.13 -0.70
N ALA A 151 -16.65 -16.62 -0.91
CA ALA A 151 -17.51 -17.10 -2.01
C ALA A 151 -17.67 -16.07 -3.13
N THR A 152 -17.08 -16.39 -4.28
CA THR A 152 -17.34 -15.75 -5.57
C THR A 152 -18.64 -16.32 -6.14
N LEU A 153 -19.67 -15.49 -6.29
CA LEU A 153 -20.77 -15.77 -7.23
C LEU A 153 -20.35 -15.28 -8.62
N LEU A 154 -19.85 -16.23 -9.41
CA LEU A 154 -19.83 -16.13 -10.87
C LEU A 154 -21.29 -16.16 -11.36
N ARG A 155 -21.54 -15.47 -12.48
CA ARG A 155 -22.86 -15.38 -13.11
C ARG A 155 -23.47 -16.75 -13.37
#